data_AF-A0A3C1LNI8-F1
#
_entry.id   AF-A0A3C1LNI8-F1
#
_cell.length_a   1.000
_cell.length_b   1.000
_cell.length_c   1.000
_cell.angle_alpha   90.00
_cell.angle_beta   90.00
_cell.angle_gamma   90.00
#
_symmetry.space_group_name_H-M   'P 1'
#
loop_
_entity.id
_entity.type
_entity.pdbx_description
1 polymer ?
#
loop_
_entity_poly.entity_id
_entity_poly.type
_entity_poly.pdbx_seq_one_letter_code
_entity_poly.pdbx_strand_id
1 'polypeptide(L)'
;MAKTQLNLELHYKGKDLDKIKHGSGLFQKEWFIGSNKHLLWQVLLPSFPDKHKLITQKGNELYLNLLPGSQLECVKNGKNMDQSALSGQGLLRGNSLLLQNDMEGTLTLHPEWQVVYRFDKPYVHVLTEEQRQIVATYSRRAESTPQEKFGRSMILLFLALTIVILGIYDLALKPDRVADGTMEATLARMRSAQRVEPIMQE
;
A
#
# COMPACT_ATOMS: atom_id res chain seq x y z
N MET A 1 -16.01 -22.32 -11.27
CA MET A 1 -14.70 -22.81 -10.80
C MET A 1 -14.32 -22.04 -9.54
N ALA A 2 -13.73 -22.69 -8.54
CA ALA A 2 -13.23 -21.98 -7.36
C ALA A 2 -12.09 -21.04 -7.79
N LYS A 3 -12.10 -19.79 -7.31
CA LYS A 3 -11.06 -18.81 -7.62
C LYS A 3 -9.76 -19.25 -6.92
N THR A 4 -8.82 -19.78 -7.68
CA THR A 4 -7.46 -20.09 -7.22
C THR A 4 -6.63 -18.82 -7.15
N GLN A 5 -5.59 -18.84 -6.32
CA GLN A 5 -4.70 -17.71 -6.05
C GLN A 5 -3.26 -18.15 -6.25
N LEU A 6 -2.47 -17.30 -6.92
CA LEU A 6 -1.04 -17.54 -7.10
C LEU A 6 -0.33 -17.39 -5.76
N ASN A 7 0.34 -18.47 -5.34
CA ASN A 7 1.24 -18.51 -4.19
C ASN A 7 2.67 -18.60 -4.70
N LEU A 8 3.55 -17.81 -4.11
CA LEU A 8 4.99 -17.88 -4.34
C LEU A 8 5.70 -18.19 -3.04
N GLU A 9 6.71 -19.04 -3.12
CA GLU A 9 7.55 -19.43 -1.99
C GLU A 9 9.01 -19.20 -2.35
N LEU A 10 9.75 -18.48 -1.51
CA LEU A 10 11.17 -18.27 -1.65
C LEU A 10 11.91 -19.32 -0.83
N HIS A 11 12.85 -20.01 -1.47
CA HIS A 11 13.65 -21.07 -0.85
C HIS A 11 15.14 -20.72 -0.88
N TYR A 12 15.83 -21.01 0.22
CA TYR A 12 17.28 -20.92 0.31
C TYR A 12 17.87 -22.23 0.87
N LYS A 13 18.80 -22.84 0.13
CA LYS A 13 19.41 -24.13 0.46
C LYS A 13 18.37 -25.22 0.78
N GLY A 14 17.28 -25.25 0.00
CA GLY A 14 16.18 -26.20 0.16
C GLY A 14 15.26 -25.94 1.36
N LYS A 15 15.36 -24.77 2.02
CA LYS A 15 14.46 -24.38 3.12
C LYS A 15 13.55 -23.23 2.70
N ASP A 16 12.27 -23.32 3.06
CA ASP A 16 11.30 -22.24 2.96
C ASP A 16 11.77 -21.03 3.77
N LEU A 17 12.04 -19.91 3.11
CA LEU A 17 12.35 -18.63 3.76
C LEU A 17 11.10 -17.78 3.95
N ASP A 18 10.27 -17.64 2.91
CA ASP A 18 9.09 -16.79 2.95
C ASP A 18 8.05 -17.22 1.93
N LYS A 19 6.78 -16.83 2.17
CA LYS A 19 5.64 -17.14 1.31
C LYS A 19 4.74 -15.92 1.15
N ILE A 20 4.33 -15.67 -0.09
CA ILE A 20 3.44 -14.56 -0.43
C ILE A 20 2.31 -15.04 -1.34
N LYS A 21 1.17 -14.34 -1.29
CA LYS A 21 -0.01 -14.69 -2.07
C LYS A 21 -0.52 -13.49 -2.86
N HIS A 22 -0.74 -13.69 -4.16
CA HIS A 22 -1.20 -12.65 -5.08
C HIS A 22 -2.57 -12.13 -4.69
N GLY A 23 -2.76 -10.81 -4.63
CA GLY A 23 -4.02 -10.18 -4.24
C GLY A 23 -4.20 -9.97 -2.74
N SER A 24 -3.15 -10.22 -1.93
CA SER A 24 -3.12 -9.87 -0.51
C SER A 24 -1.96 -8.92 -0.19
N GLY A 25 -2.22 -7.87 0.59
CA GLY A 25 -1.20 -6.94 1.06
C GLY A 25 -0.38 -6.28 -0.07
N LEU A 26 0.94 -6.43 0.00
CA LEU A 26 1.95 -5.80 -0.88
C LEU A 26 1.98 -6.39 -2.30
N PHE A 27 1.57 -7.65 -2.49
CA PHE A 27 1.63 -8.32 -3.79
C PHE A 27 0.30 -8.21 -4.54
N GLN A 28 0.05 -7.05 -5.15
CA GLN A 28 -1.19 -6.81 -5.89
C GLN A 28 -1.06 -6.96 -7.40
N LYS A 29 -0.10 -6.26 -8.01
CA LYS A 29 0.10 -6.26 -9.47
C LYS A 29 1.47 -6.76 -9.89
N GLU A 30 2.47 -6.45 -9.08
CA GLU A 30 3.86 -6.76 -9.39
C GLU A 30 4.53 -7.31 -8.15
N TRP A 31 5.53 -8.16 -8.36
CA TRP A 31 6.40 -8.63 -7.29
C TRP A 31 7.85 -8.46 -7.68
N PHE A 32 8.68 -8.00 -6.75
CA PHE A 32 10.10 -7.76 -6.97
C PHE A 32 10.96 -8.62 -6.06
N ILE A 33 12.07 -9.09 -6.62
CA ILE A 33 13.14 -9.83 -5.94
C ILE A 33 14.48 -9.24 -6.37
N GLY A 34 15.48 -9.22 -5.51
CA GLY A 34 16.75 -8.59 -5.86
C GLY A 34 17.76 -8.61 -4.74
N SER A 35 18.96 -8.08 -4.98
CA SER A 35 19.99 -7.91 -3.95
C SER A 35 19.82 -6.62 -3.12
N ASN A 36 18.86 -5.76 -3.49
CA ASN A 36 18.56 -4.52 -2.77
C ASN A 36 17.97 -4.74 -1.38
N LYS A 37 18.57 -4.12 -0.36
CA LYS A 37 18.16 -4.17 1.06
C LYS A 37 16.76 -3.64 1.37
N HIS A 38 16.12 -2.95 0.42
CA HIS A 38 14.77 -2.40 0.56
C HIS A 38 13.68 -3.30 -0.03
N LEU A 39 14.05 -4.46 -0.58
CA LEU A 39 13.09 -5.46 -1.04
C LEU A 39 12.72 -6.40 0.11
N LEU A 40 11.49 -6.93 0.10
CA LEU A 40 11.12 -7.97 1.06
C LEU A 40 11.85 -9.27 0.74
N TRP A 41 11.86 -9.67 -0.54
CA TRP A 41 12.61 -10.81 -1.01
C TRP A 41 13.99 -10.38 -1.48
N GLN A 42 14.96 -10.59 -0.59
CA GLN A 42 16.37 -10.27 -0.81
C GLN A 42 17.15 -11.55 -1.12
N VAL A 43 17.88 -11.52 -2.23
CA VAL A 43 18.80 -12.58 -2.61
C VAL A 43 20.21 -12.08 -2.33
N LEU A 44 20.88 -12.69 -1.34
CA LEU A 44 22.20 -12.29 -0.86
C LEU A 44 23.33 -12.83 -1.76
N LEU A 45 23.24 -12.52 -3.05
CA LEU A 45 24.23 -12.88 -4.07
C LEU A 45 24.72 -11.60 -4.77
N PRO A 46 26.04 -11.31 -4.76
CA PRO A 46 26.58 -10.10 -5.39
C PRO A 46 26.29 -9.99 -6.90
N SER A 47 26.18 -11.13 -7.59
CA SER A 47 25.87 -11.19 -9.02
C SER A 47 24.38 -11.04 -9.33
N PHE A 48 23.51 -11.07 -8.31
CA PHE A 48 22.08 -10.96 -8.50
C PHE A 48 21.69 -9.50 -8.75
N PRO A 49 20.78 -9.22 -9.70
CA PRO A 49 20.37 -7.85 -9.98
C PRO A 49 19.80 -7.16 -8.73
N ASP A 50 20.07 -5.86 -8.63
CA ASP A 50 19.59 -5.04 -7.51
C ASP A 50 18.07 -5.17 -7.33
N LYS A 51 17.34 -5.12 -8.45
CA LYS A 51 15.88 -5.27 -8.49
C LYS A 51 15.44 -5.95 -9.78
N HIS A 52 14.74 -7.06 -9.65
CA HIS A 52 14.12 -7.82 -10.74
C HIS A 52 12.61 -7.91 -10.53
N LYS A 53 11.83 -7.63 -11.58
CA LYS A 53 10.38 -7.75 -11.55
C LYS A 53 10.01 -9.20 -11.81
N LEU A 54 9.85 -9.99 -10.76
CA LEU A 54 9.58 -11.42 -10.85
C LEU A 54 8.18 -11.70 -11.40
N ILE A 55 7.15 -11.01 -10.88
CA ILE A 55 5.78 -11.14 -11.37
C ILE A 55 5.28 -9.82 -11.93
N THR A 56 4.54 -9.89 -13.03
CA THR A 56 3.77 -8.77 -13.58
C THR A 56 2.35 -9.22 -13.90
N GLN A 57 1.36 -8.46 -13.46
CA GLN A 57 -0.03 -8.60 -13.90
C GLN A 57 -0.33 -7.65 -15.06
N LYS A 58 -0.85 -8.19 -16.16
CA LYS A 58 -1.37 -7.39 -17.30
C LYS A 58 -2.82 -7.80 -17.55
N GLY A 59 -3.76 -6.90 -17.24
CA GLY A 59 -5.18 -7.25 -17.23
C GLY A 59 -5.48 -8.36 -16.21
N ASN A 60 -6.03 -9.49 -16.67
CA ASN A 60 -6.33 -10.65 -15.83
C ASN A 60 -5.24 -11.73 -15.87
N GLU A 61 -4.16 -11.50 -16.60
CA GLU A 61 -3.08 -12.46 -16.78
C GLU A 61 -1.89 -12.13 -15.88
N LEU A 62 -1.26 -13.18 -15.36
CA LEU A 62 -0.07 -13.11 -14.53
C LEU A 62 1.11 -13.67 -15.31
N TYR A 63 2.23 -12.96 -15.26
CA TYR A 63 3.45 -13.31 -15.97
C TYR A 63 4.59 -13.47 -14.98
N LEU A 64 5.27 -14.61 -15.03
CA LEU A 64 6.54 -14.85 -14.36
C LEU A 64 7.69 -14.47 -15.30
N ASN A 65 8.46 -13.46 -14.93
CA ASN A 65 9.62 -13.03 -15.71
C ASN A 65 10.87 -13.75 -15.21
N LEU A 66 11.44 -14.58 -16.08
CA LEU A 66 12.65 -15.36 -15.86
C LEU A 66 13.87 -14.45 -15.89
N LEU A 67 14.82 -14.72 -15.01
CA LEU A 67 16.13 -14.08 -15.04
C LEU A 67 17.01 -14.76 -16.11
N PRO A 68 17.90 -14.01 -16.79
CA PRO A 68 18.88 -14.63 -17.68
C PRO A 68 19.68 -15.71 -16.95
N GLY A 69 19.78 -16.90 -17.53
CA GLY A 69 20.50 -18.03 -16.94
C GLY A 69 19.73 -18.80 -15.84
N SER A 70 18.52 -18.38 -15.48
CA SER A 70 17.65 -19.17 -14.59
C SER A 70 17.12 -20.42 -15.28
N GLN A 71 16.87 -21.46 -14.49
CA GLN A 71 16.27 -22.72 -14.96
C GLN A 71 14.82 -22.80 -14.47
N LEU A 72 13.92 -23.17 -15.38
CA LEU A 72 12.50 -23.32 -15.08
C LEU A 72 12.12 -24.79 -15.22
N GLU A 73 11.63 -25.37 -14.13
CA GLU A 73 10.94 -26.64 -14.12
C GLU A 73 9.45 -26.36 -13.95
N CYS A 74 8.62 -26.83 -14.87
CA CYS A 74 7.19 -26.58 -14.83
C CYS A 74 6.42 -27.88 -15.05
N VAL A 75 5.36 -28.06 -14.25
CA VAL A 75 4.35 -29.09 -14.44
C VAL A 75 3.06 -28.39 -14.84
N LYS A 76 2.43 -28.85 -15.92
CA LYS A 76 1.11 -28.39 -16.35
C LYS A 76 0.20 -29.60 -16.55
N ASN A 77 -0.97 -29.60 -15.90
CA ASN A 77 -1.90 -30.74 -15.90
C ASN A 77 -1.21 -32.08 -15.55
N GLY A 78 -0.28 -32.06 -14.59
CA GLY A 78 0.48 -33.25 -14.17
C GLY A 78 1.55 -33.73 -15.16
N LYS A 79 1.81 -33.01 -16.26
CA LYS A 79 2.86 -33.32 -17.22
C LYS A 79 4.02 -32.32 -17.10
N ASN A 80 5.24 -32.84 -17.06
CA ASN A 80 6.45 -32.00 -17.13
C ASN A 80 6.51 -31.29 -18.48
N MET A 81 6.72 -29.98 -18.42
CA MET A 81 6.82 -29.09 -19.57
C MET A 81 8.24 -28.55 -19.63
N ASP A 82 8.92 -28.81 -20.74
CA ASP A 82 10.20 -28.20 -21.04
C ASP A 82 10.00 -26.83 -21.72
N GLN A 83 11.10 -26.11 -21.89
CA GLN A 83 11.07 -24.77 -22.48
C GLN A 83 10.50 -24.77 -23.92
N SER A 84 10.75 -25.85 -24.67
CA SER A 84 10.26 -26.01 -26.04
C SER A 84 8.73 -26.18 -26.08
N ALA A 85 8.17 -27.03 -25.21
CA ALA A 85 6.72 -27.22 -25.11
C ALA A 85 6.00 -25.96 -24.62
N LEU A 86 6.58 -25.24 -23.64
CA LEU A 86 6.02 -23.98 -23.16
C LEU A 86 6.00 -22.90 -24.25
N SER A 87 7.06 -22.83 -25.05
CA SER A 87 7.15 -21.89 -26.17
C SER A 87 6.22 -22.26 -27.32
N GLY A 88 6.11 -23.56 -27.64
CA GLY A 88 5.21 -24.08 -28.67
C GLY A 88 3.73 -23.87 -28.36
N GLN A 89 3.35 -23.88 -27.07
CA GLN A 89 2.00 -23.50 -26.62
C GLN A 89 1.81 -21.98 -26.47
N GLY A 90 2.82 -21.18 -26.78
CA GLY A 90 2.78 -19.72 -26.65
C GLY A 90 2.73 -19.20 -25.22
N LEU A 91 2.98 -20.06 -24.22
CA LEU A 91 3.00 -19.73 -22.80
C LEU A 91 4.30 -19.04 -22.41
N LEU A 92 5.41 -19.47 -22.98
CA LEU A 92 6.70 -18.81 -22.80
C LEU A 92 7.01 -17.95 -24.03
N ARG A 93 7.21 -16.64 -23.82
CA ARG A 93 7.61 -15.69 -24.86
C ARG A 93 8.83 -14.92 -24.41
N GLY A 94 9.97 -15.22 -25.02
CA GLY A 94 11.27 -14.75 -24.52
C GLY A 94 11.49 -15.24 -23.09
N ASN A 95 11.59 -14.30 -22.15
CA ASN A 95 11.80 -14.59 -20.73
C ASN A 95 10.52 -14.45 -19.89
N SER A 96 9.34 -14.39 -20.51
CA SER A 96 8.09 -14.19 -19.78
C SER A 96 7.18 -15.41 -19.95
N LEU A 97 6.90 -16.07 -18.84
CA LEU A 97 5.99 -17.20 -18.75
C LEU A 97 4.61 -16.73 -18.32
N LEU A 98 3.61 -16.96 -19.15
CA LEU A 98 2.20 -16.81 -18.79
C LEU A 98 1.81 -17.90 -17.78
N LEU A 99 1.41 -17.48 -16.59
CA LEU A 99 0.98 -18.36 -15.51
C LEU A 99 -0.50 -18.73 -15.67
N GLN A 100 -0.81 -20.01 -15.54
CA GLN A 100 -2.17 -20.54 -15.60
C GLN A 100 -2.48 -21.38 -14.35
N ASN A 101 -3.77 -21.50 -14.01
CA ASN A 101 -4.22 -22.15 -12.77
C ASN A 101 -3.88 -23.64 -12.66
N ASP A 102 -3.58 -24.28 -13.78
CA ASP A 102 -3.20 -25.69 -13.90
C ASP A 102 -1.68 -25.90 -13.93
N MET A 103 -0.92 -24.85 -13.62
CA MET A 103 0.54 -24.85 -13.64
C MET A 103 1.11 -24.70 -12.23
N GLU A 104 2.16 -25.47 -11.98
CA GLU A 104 3.07 -25.30 -10.85
C GLU A 104 4.51 -25.46 -11.35
N GLY A 105 5.46 -24.94 -10.59
CA GLY A 105 6.85 -25.05 -11.00
C GLY A 105 7.84 -24.42 -10.05
N THR A 106 9.10 -24.65 -10.37
CA THR A 106 10.25 -24.18 -9.63
C THR A 106 11.14 -23.38 -10.58
N LEU A 107 11.40 -22.13 -10.20
CA LEU A 107 12.37 -21.27 -10.83
C LEU A 107 13.67 -21.31 -10.02
N THR A 108 14.69 -21.97 -10.55
CA THR A 108 16.03 -21.97 -9.97
C THR A 108 16.77 -20.72 -10.41
N LEU A 109 16.96 -19.81 -9.47
CA LEU A 109 17.65 -18.53 -9.65
C LEU A 109 19.17 -18.67 -9.53
N HIS A 110 19.58 -19.57 -8.63
CA HIS A 110 20.95 -19.96 -8.33
C HIS A 110 20.88 -21.36 -7.70
N PRO A 111 21.96 -22.18 -7.69
CA PRO A 111 21.93 -23.50 -7.03
C PRO A 111 21.40 -23.51 -5.59
N GLU A 112 21.53 -22.40 -4.87
CA GLU A 112 21.02 -22.24 -3.51
C GLU A 112 19.69 -21.50 -3.40
N TRP A 113 19.22 -20.83 -4.46
CA TRP A 113 18.04 -19.96 -4.42
C TRP A 113 17.00 -20.40 -5.44
N GLN A 114 15.80 -20.67 -4.95
CA GLN A 114 14.69 -21.13 -5.77
C GLN A 114 13.42 -20.36 -5.42
N VAL A 115 12.57 -20.18 -6.41
CA VAL A 115 11.20 -19.70 -6.22
C VAL A 115 10.24 -20.77 -6.70
N VAL A 116 9.38 -21.25 -5.82
CA VAL A 116 8.30 -22.17 -6.17
C VAL A 116 7.03 -21.36 -6.39
N TYR A 117 6.29 -21.67 -7.45
CA TYR A 117 4.99 -21.06 -7.72
C TYR A 117 3.92 -22.14 -7.92
N ARG A 118 2.71 -21.85 -7.41
CA ARG A 118 1.54 -22.72 -7.56
C ARG A 118 0.24 -21.94 -7.41
N PHE A 119 -0.85 -22.50 -7.94
CA PHE A 119 -2.19 -21.95 -7.79
C PHE A 119 -3.02 -22.80 -6.83
N ASP A 120 -3.26 -22.28 -5.63
CA ASP A 120 -4.06 -22.98 -4.62
C ASP A 120 -5.38 -22.27 -4.36
N LYS A 121 -6.36 -22.99 -3.80
CA LYS A 121 -7.57 -22.37 -3.28
C LYS A 121 -7.21 -21.56 -2.03
N PRO A 122 -7.71 -20.32 -1.88
CA PRO A 122 -7.54 -19.56 -0.64
C PRO A 122 -8.09 -20.38 0.53
N TYR A 123 -7.25 -20.67 1.52
CA TYR A 123 -7.70 -21.30 2.75
C TYR A 123 -8.54 -20.30 3.54
N VAL A 124 -9.84 -20.57 3.64
CA VAL A 124 -10.74 -19.82 4.52
C VAL A 124 -10.83 -20.61 5.82
N HIS A 125 -10.21 -20.09 6.89
CA HIS A 125 -10.36 -20.69 8.20
C HIS A 125 -11.79 -20.47 8.68
N VAL A 126 -12.60 -21.53 8.66
CA VAL A 126 -13.93 -21.50 9.26
C VAL A 126 -13.78 -21.87 10.72
N LEU A 127 -14.07 -20.92 11.61
CA LEU A 127 -14.05 -21.16 13.05
C LEU A 127 -15.02 -22.30 13.39
N THR A 128 -14.54 -23.25 14.18
CA THR A 128 -15.38 -24.27 14.82
C THR A 128 -16.38 -23.62 15.79
N GLU A 129 -17.44 -24.32 16.18
CA GLU A 129 -18.48 -23.76 17.05
C GLU A 129 -17.91 -23.31 18.41
N GLU A 130 -16.97 -24.05 18.97
CA GLU A 130 -16.24 -23.68 20.20
C GLU A 130 -15.43 -22.39 20.01
N GLN A 131 -14.67 -22.29 18.91
CA GLN A 131 -13.91 -21.09 18.60
C GLN A 131 -14.80 -19.88 18.34
N ARG A 132 -15.99 -20.08 17.75
CA ARG A 132 -16.97 -18.99 17.58
C ARG A 132 -17.48 -18.47 18.91
N GLN A 133 -17.74 -19.34 19.89
CA GLN A 133 -18.16 -18.93 21.23
C GLN A 133 -17.06 -18.17 21.97
N ILE A 134 -15.80 -18.60 21.83
CA ILE A 134 -14.64 -17.88 22.37
C ILE A 134 -14.54 -16.49 21.74
N VAL A 135 -14.57 -16.40 20.40
CA VAL A 135 -14.54 -15.11 19.70
C VAL A 135 -15.72 -14.23 20.13
N ALA A 136 -16.95 -14.75 20.19
CA ALA A 136 -18.12 -13.97 20.61
C ALA A 136 -17.99 -13.40 22.04
N THR A 137 -17.29 -14.12 22.92
CA THR A 137 -17.03 -13.70 24.30
C THR A 137 -15.92 -12.65 24.38
N TYR A 138 -14.81 -12.84 23.64
CA TYR A 138 -13.59 -12.05 23.78
C TYR A 138 -13.35 -11.00 22.68
N SER A 139 -14.11 -11.02 21.59
CA SER A 139 -14.00 -10.03 20.50
C SER A 139 -14.82 -8.77 20.77
N ARG A 140 -15.52 -8.70 21.90
CA ARG A 140 -16.21 -7.48 22.31
C ARG A 140 -15.17 -6.48 22.78
N ARG A 141 -15.26 -5.24 22.29
CA ARG A 141 -14.52 -4.13 22.90
C ARG A 141 -14.85 -4.10 24.38
N ALA A 142 -13.83 -3.95 25.21
CA ALA A 142 -14.03 -3.70 26.63
C ALA A 142 -15.04 -2.55 26.79
N GLU A 143 -16.03 -2.74 27.67
CA GLU A 143 -16.97 -1.66 27.96
C GLU A 143 -16.19 -0.46 28.49
N SER A 144 -16.50 0.73 27.97
CA SER A 144 -15.83 1.94 28.42
C SER A 144 -16.03 2.10 29.92
N THR A 145 -14.92 2.32 30.63
CA THR A 145 -14.94 2.53 32.08
C THR A 145 -15.74 3.79 32.41
N PRO A 146 -16.25 3.94 33.65
CA PRO A 146 -16.92 5.18 34.06
C PRO A 146 -16.07 6.44 33.82
N GLN A 147 -14.74 6.36 34.04
CA GLN A 147 -13.83 7.46 33.75
C GLN A 147 -13.74 7.78 32.26
N GLU A 148 -13.65 6.78 31.39
CA GLU A 148 -13.60 6.99 29.93
C GLU A 148 -14.91 7.56 29.38
N LYS A 149 -16.05 7.10 29.91
CA LYS A 149 -17.37 7.65 29.57
C LYS A 149 -17.47 9.11 29.96
N PHE A 150 -17.00 9.46 31.17
CA PHE A 150 -16.96 10.85 31.63
C PHE A 150 -16.04 11.72 30.77
N GLY A 151 -14.82 11.24 30.49
CA GLY A 151 -13.85 11.93 29.64
C GLY A 151 -14.40 12.19 28.23
N ARG A 152 -15.03 11.17 27.61
CA ARG A 152 -15.68 11.33 26.30
C ARG A 152 -16.79 12.37 26.33
N SER A 153 -17.63 12.38 27.37
CA SER A 153 -18.68 13.40 27.54
C SER A 153 -18.11 14.81 27.72
N MET A 154 -17.02 14.96 28.48
CA MET A 154 -16.33 16.25 28.64
C MET A 154 -15.70 16.74 27.34
N ILE A 155 -15.04 15.87 26.57
CA ILE A 155 -14.49 16.21 25.25
C ILE A 155 -15.60 16.72 24.33
N LEU A 156 -16.74 16.03 24.28
CA LEU A 156 -17.87 16.45 23.45
C LEU A 156 -18.47 17.78 23.92
N LEU A 157 -18.56 18.00 25.23
CA LEU A 157 -19.04 19.26 25.80
C LEU A 157 -18.12 20.42 25.42
N PHE A 158 -16.80 20.26 25.58
CA PHE A 158 -15.84 21.30 25.21
C PHE A 158 -15.86 21.58 23.71
N LEU A 159 -15.93 20.53 22.87
CA LEU A 159 -16.06 20.70 21.42
C LEU A 159 -17.31 21.52 21.05
N ALA A 160 -18.46 21.19 21.65
CA ALA A 160 -19.69 21.93 21.44
C ALA A 160 -19.57 23.38 21.91
N LEU A 161 -18.99 23.60 23.10
CA LEU A 161 -18.78 24.94 23.64
C LEU A 161 -17.86 25.77 22.74
N THR A 162 -16.78 25.19 22.22
CA THR A 162 -15.86 25.87 21.28
C THR A 162 -16.59 26.28 20.01
N ILE A 163 -17.44 25.42 19.44
CA ILE A 163 -18.24 25.75 18.25
C ILE A 163 -19.18 26.93 18.54
N VAL A 164 -19.85 26.91 19.69
CA VAL A 164 -20.76 28.00 20.09
C VAL A 164 -20.01 29.32 20.28
N ILE A 165 -18.86 29.30 20.97
CA ILE A 165 -18.05 30.49 21.21
C ILE A 165 -17.54 31.07 19.88
N LEU A 166 -17.05 30.22 18.97
CA LEU A 166 -16.63 30.66 17.64
C LEU A 166 -17.79 31.25 16.84
N GLY A 167 -18.99 30.65 16.94
CA GLY A 167 -20.21 31.19 16.32
C GLY A 167 -20.59 32.57 16.86
N ILE A 168 -20.55 32.76 18.19
CA ILE A 168 -20.81 34.07 18.81
C ILE A 168 -19.75 35.09 18.39
N TYR A 169 -18.47 34.68 18.36
CA TYR A 169 -17.40 35.54 17.91
C TYR A 169 -17.62 36.02 16.47
N ASP A 170 -17.93 35.11 15.55
CA ASP A 170 -18.12 35.44 14.13
C ASP A 170 -19.39 36.29 13.90
N LEU A 171 -20.46 36.06 14.68
CA LEU A 171 -21.75 36.74 14.49
C LEU A 171 -21.87 38.10 15.21
N ALA A 172 -21.30 38.23 16.41
CA ALA A 172 -21.55 39.38 17.29
C ALA A 172 -20.30 40.21 17.61
N LEU A 173 -19.10 39.63 17.53
CA LEU A 173 -17.87 40.30 18.00
C LEU A 173 -16.86 40.57 16.90
N LYS A 174 -16.99 39.92 15.74
CA LYS A 174 -16.11 40.17 14.61
C LYS A 174 -16.36 41.60 14.13
N PRO A 175 -15.39 42.51 14.27
CA PRO A 175 -15.57 43.86 13.75
C PRO A 175 -15.75 43.75 12.24
N ASP A 176 -16.79 44.39 11.72
CA ASP A 176 -16.91 44.63 10.28
C ASP A 176 -15.57 45.20 9.84
N ARG A 177 -14.87 44.46 8.97
CA ARG A 177 -13.70 45.02 8.31
C ARG A 177 -14.23 46.22 7.55
N VAL A 178 -14.06 47.41 8.13
CA VAL A 178 -14.27 48.66 7.45
C VAL A 178 -13.51 48.50 6.15
N ALA A 179 -14.25 48.48 5.05
CA ALA A 179 -13.66 48.53 3.74
C ALA A 179 -12.85 49.82 3.75
N ASP A 180 -11.53 49.71 3.97
CA ASP A 180 -10.62 50.82 3.78
C ASP A 180 -10.92 51.32 2.37
N GLY A 181 -11.40 52.56 2.30
CA GLY A 181 -11.66 53.24 1.04
C GLY A 181 -10.45 53.07 0.13
N THR A 182 -10.70 53.06 -1.17
CA THR A 182 -9.71 52.89 -2.24
C THR A 182 -8.36 53.51 -1.87
N MET A 183 -7.26 52.81 -2.17
CA MET A 183 -5.87 53.22 -1.83
C MET A 183 -5.57 54.71 -2.11
N GLU A 184 -6.28 55.34 -3.05
CA GLU A 184 -6.26 56.77 -3.31
C GLU A 184 -6.65 57.66 -2.12
N ALA A 185 -7.66 57.28 -1.33
CA ALA A 185 -8.08 58.02 -0.13
C ALA A 185 -6.99 57.99 0.95
N THR A 186 -6.30 56.85 1.08
CA THR A 186 -5.18 56.69 2.02
C THR A 186 -3.96 57.49 1.56
N LEU A 187 -3.67 57.52 0.26
CA LEU A 187 -2.59 58.32 -0.34
C LEU A 187 -2.84 59.83 -0.26
N ALA A 188 -4.08 60.28 -0.45
CA ALA A 188 -4.44 61.70 -0.35
C ALA A 188 -4.21 62.25 1.08
N ARG A 189 -4.57 61.47 2.11
CA ARG A 189 -4.33 61.82 3.52
C ARG A 189 -2.85 61.93 3.87
N MET A 190 -2.00 61.06 3.33
CA MET A 190 -0.55 61.15 3.57
C MET A 190 0.07 62.38 2.91
N ARG A 191 -0.39 62.78 1.71
CA ARG A 191 0.10 63.99 1.03
C ARG A 191 -0.28 65.27 1.77
N SER A 192 -1.47 65.36 2.34
CA SER A 192 -1.86 66.52 3.16
C SER A 192 -1.05 66.65 4.45
N ALA A 193 -0.58 65.54 5.03
CA ALA A 193 0.20 65.56 6.26
C ALA A 193 1.68 65.94 6.06
N GLN A 194 2.19 65.93 4.82
CA GLN A 194 3.58 66.28 4.49
C GLN A 194 3.80 67.75 4.11
N ARG A 195 2.76 68.60 4.08
CA ARG A 195 2.97 70.05 3.91
C ARG A 195 3.47 70.65 5.21
N VAL A 196 4.78 70.86 5.32
CA VAL A 196 5.38 71.77 6.29
C VAL A 196 5.31 73.17 5.71
N GLU A 197 4.54 74.06 6.32
CA GLU A 197 4.57 75.49 6.00
C GLU A 197 5.81 76.11 6.65
N PRO A 198 6.65 76.86 5.90
CA PRO A 198 7.75 77.59 6.49
C PRO A 198 7.22 78.78 7.30
N ILE A 199 7.57 78.82 8.58
CA ILE A 199 7.33 79.97 9.46
C ILE A 199 8.23 81.11 8.97
N MET A 200 7.66 82.15 8.38
CA MET A 200 8.35 83.43 8.21
C MET A 200 7.94 84.36 9.34
N GLN A 201 8.92 84.72 10.17
CA GLN A 201 8.84 85.77 11.19
C GLN A 201 8.95 87.14 10.53
N GLU A 202 8.04 88.06 10.90
CA GLU A 202 8.33 89.45 11.32
C GLU A 202 7.08 90.07 11.95
#